data_AF-A0A847CHE9-F1
#
_entry.id   AF-A0A847CHE9-F1
#
_cell.length_a   1.000
_cell.length_b   1.000
_cell.length_c   1.000
_cell.angle_alpha   90.00
_cell.angle_beta   90.00
_cell.angle_gamma   90.00
#
_symmetry.space_group_name_H-M   'P 1'
#
loop_
_entity.id
_entity.type
_entity.pdbx_description
1 polymer ?
#
loop_
_entity_poly.entity_id
_entity_poly.type
_entity_poly.pdbx_seq_one_letter_code
_entity_poly.pdbx_strand_id
1 'polypeptide(L)'
;MSQKNSLPVKLRKFVDGNADTPFEFFMLFITLINVVILGLETDAKILKNYGNVLFIIDQICLVLFIIELLIKLVAFNKDFFGEKRTDEKGDVFFHINKWNIFDLLIVLVSIFGSLPFFSVFRVLRIFRSFKIVKAIKSLRVVKTLKLVNSLTSLRVMVKAIIKAFPSVLWTFFLLLIFAYVYAIVGNSLFG
;
A
#
# COMPACT_ATOMS: atom_id res chain seq x y z
N MET A 1 -39.18 10.19 6.02
CA MET A 1 -39.09 8.72 6.14
C MET A 1 -39.24 8.08 4.76
N SER A 2 -38.23 8.18 3.87
CA SER A 2 -38.15 7.39 2.62
C SER A 2 -36.83 7.66 1.89
N GLN A 3 -35.78 6.88 2.18
CA GLN A 3 -34.64 6.63 1.27
C GLN A 3 -33.70 5.53 1.81
N LYS A 4 -34.25 4.47 2.42
CA LYS A 4 -33.46 3.41 3.08
C LYS A 4 -32.98 2.29 2.13
N ASN A 5 -33.21 2.42 0.82
CA ASN A 5 -33.04 1.36 -0.18
C ASN A 5 -32.19 1.76 -1.41
N SER A 6 -31.28 2.73 -1.29
CA SER A 6 -30.29 2.92 -2.36
C SER A 6 -29.20 1.84 -2.23
N LEU A 7 -28.99 1.07 -3.31
CA LEU A 7 -27.88 0.11 -3.49
C LEU A 7 -26.54 0.51 -2.84
N PRO A 8 -26.08 1.79 -2.87
CA PRO A 8 -24.88 2.23 -2.17
C PRO A 8 -24.88 2.00 -0.64
N VAL A 9 -26.01 2.05 0.05
CA VAL A 9 -26.05 1.87 1.52
C VAL A 9 -25.87 0.40 1.93
N LYS A 10 -26.41 -0.53 1.13
CA LYS A 10 -26.19 -1.98 1.35
C LYS A 10 -24.76 -2.38 0.99
N LEU A 11 -24.22 -1.84 -0.10
CA LEU A 11 -22.83 -2.06 -0.50
C LEU A 11 -21.86 -1.48 0.53
N ARG A 12 -22.15 -0.30 1.07
CA ARG A 12 -21.37 0.31 2.15
C ARG A 12 -21.31 -0.61 3.37
N LYS A 13 -22.42 -1.17 3.85
CA LYS A 13 -22.39 -2.14 4.96
C LYS A 13 -21.63 -3.43 4.68
N PHE A 14 -21.57 -3.88 3.43
CA PHE A 14 -20.85 -5.08 3.03
C PHE A 14 -19.33 -4.85 2.88
N VAL A 15 -18.94 -3.60 2.59
CA VAL A 15 -17.57 -3.17 2.30
C VAL A 15 -16.99 -2.26 3.40
N ASP A 16 -17.81 -1.89 4.38
CA ASP A 16 -17.42 -1.05 5.51
C ASP A 16 -16.23 -1.71 6.18
N GLY A 17 -15.11 -0.98 6.22
CA GLY A 17 -13.76 -1.50 6.46
C GLY A 17 -13.46 -1.94 7.90
N ASN A 18 -14.47 -2.51 8.55
CA ASN A 18 -14.39 -3.30 9.76
C ASN A 18 -13.97 -4.72 9.38
N ALA A 19 -12.95 -5.21 10.09
CA ALA A 19 -12.29 -6.51 9.88
C ALA A 19 -13.20 -7.74 10.07
N ASP A 20 -14.48 -7.52 10.34
CA ASP A 20 -15.47 -8.55 10.67
C ASP A 20 -16.30 -8.96 9.43
N THR A 21 -16.09 -8.30 8.29
CA THR A 21 -16.80 -8.66 7.06
C THR A 21 -16.14 -9.87 6.38
N PRO A 22 -16.91 -10.87 5.92
CA PRO A 22 -16.38 -12.02 5.20
C PRO A 22 -15.64 -11.62 3.91
N PHE A 23 -15.99 -10.46 3.34
CA PHE A 23 -15.32 -9.88 2.19
C PHE A 23 -13.88 -9.43 2.50
N GLU A 24 -13.65 -8.73 3.61
CA GLU A 24 -12.28 -8.35 4.01
C GLU A 24 -11.42 -9.59 4.32
N PHE A 25 -11.98 -10.62 4.97
CA PHE A 25 -11.27 -11.87 5.23
C PHE A 25 -10.89 -12.60 3.92
N PHE A 26 -11.79 -12.62 2.94
CA PHE A 26 -11.51 -13.17 1.61
C PHE A 26 -10.37 -12.41 0.90
N MET A 27 -10.42 -11.08 0.89
CA MET A 27 -9.38 -10.26 0.27
C MET A 27 -8.04 -10.38 1.01
N LEU A 28 -8.07 -10.55 2.33
CA LEU A 28 -6.89 -10.85 3.14
C LEU A 28 -6.27 -12.19 2.74
N PHE A 29 -7.08 -13.23 2.59
CA PHE A 29 -6.62 -14.55 2.17
C PHE A 29 -5.94 -14.50 0.79
N ILE A 30 -6.53 -13.78 -0.17
CA ILE A 30 -5.92 -13.54 -1.49
C ILE A 30 -4.58 -12.80 -1.36
N THR A 31 -4.52 -11.79 -0.49
CA THR A 31 -3.29 -11.03 -0.26
C THR A 31 -2.20 -11.91 0.35
N LEU A 32 -2.53 -12.78 1.31
CA LEU A 32 -1.58 -13.72 1.91
C LEU A 32 -1.01 -14.69 0.87
N ILE A 33 -1.87 -15.28 0.04
CA ILE A 33 -1.43 -16.13 -1.07
C ILE A 33 -0.46 -15.36 -1.97
N ASN A 34 -0.79 -14.12 -2.32
CA ASN A 34 0.06 -13.31 -3.18
C ASN A 34 1.43 -12.99 -2.56
N VAL A 35 1.49 -12.78 -1.24
CA VAL A 35 2.76 -12.59 -0.52
C VAL A 35 3.61 -13.85 -0.53
N VAL A 36 3.01 -15.03 -0.34
CA VAL A 36 3.72 -16.30 -0.43
C VAL A 36 4.29 -16.52 -1.83
N ILE A 37 3.50 -16.24 -2.88
CA ILE A 37 3.93 -16.32 -4.28
C ILE A 37 5.13 -15.41 -4.53
N LEU A 38 5.08 -14.15 -4.07
CA LEU A 38 6.19 -13.22 -4.20
C LEU A 38 7.47 -13.72 -3.51
N GLY A 39 7.32 -14.37 -2.35
CA GLY A 39 8.43 -15.05 -1.67
C GLY A 39 9.01 -16.19 -2.50
N LEU A 40 8.15 -17.01 -3.11
CA LEU A 40 8.57 -18.12 -3.98
C LEU A 40 9.22 -17.63 -5.29
N GLU A 41 8.80 -16.49 -5.85
CA GLU A 41 9.44 -15.86 -7.02
C GLU A 41 10.87 -15.38 -6.74
N THR A 42 11.25 -15.22 -5.47
CA THR A 42 12.60 -14.78 -5.08
C THR A 42 13.63 -15.89 -5.28
N ASP A 43 13.22 -17.16 -5.20
CA ASP A 43 14.10 -18.30 -5.49
C ASP A 43 14.23 -18.54 -6.99
N ALA A 44 15.44 -18.41 -7.52
CA ALA A 44 15.74 -18.57 -8.94
C ALA A 44 15.44 -19.99 -9.48
N LYS A 45 15.49 -21.03 -8.64
CA LYS A 45 15.18 -22.42 -9.03
C LYS A 45 13.68 -22.60 -9.22
N ILE A 46 12.88 -22.06 -8.30
CA ILE A 46 11.41 -22.14 -8.35
C ILE A 46 10.89 -21.30 -9.51
N LEU A 47 11.44 -20.10 -9.71
CA LEU A 47 11.06 -19.22 -10.81
C LEU A 47 11.30 -19.88 -12.20
N LYS A 48 12.38 -20.67 -12.34
CA LYS A 48 12.69 -21.33 -13.62
C LYS A 48 11.71 -22.47 -13.95
N ASN A 49 11.25 -23.21 -12.95
CA ASN A 49 10.39 -24.38 -13.15
C ASN A 49 8.89 -24.02 -13.13
N TYR A 50 8.49 -23.05 -12.32
CA TYR A 50 7.08 -22.71 -12.09
C TYR A 50 6.72 -21.24 -12.36
N GLY A 51 7.65 -20.44 -12.89
CA GLY A 51 7.46 -18.99 -13.05
C GLY A 51 6.24 -18.59 -13.87
N ASN A 52 5.84 -19.38 -14.88
CA ASN A 52 4.64 -19.10 -15.66
C ASN A 52 3.35 -19.26 -14.83
N VAL A 53 3.29 -20.30 -13.98
CA VAL A 53 2.15 -20.54 -13.08
C VAL A 53 2.08 -19.46 -12.01
N LEU A 54 3.20 -19.12 -11.38
CA LEU A 54 3.27 -18.05 -10.38
C LEU A 54 2.82 -16.70 -10.97
N PHE A 55 3.24 -16.40 -12.20
CA PHE A 55 2.82 -15.18 -12.90
C PHE A 55 1.31 -15.13 -13.16
N ILE A 56 0.70 -16.24 -13.60
CA ILE A 56 -0.75 -16.31 -13.83
C ILE A 56 -1.51 -16.05 -12.53
N ILE A 57 -1.05 -16.63 -11.41
CA ILE A 57 -1.71 -16.45 -10.12
C ILE A 57 -1.57 -15.00 -9.62
N ASP A 58 -0.39 -14.37 -9.71
CA ASP A 58 -0.23 -12.93 -9.36
C ASP A 58 -1.13 -12.03 -10.23
N GLN A 59 -1.35 -12.38 -11.50
CA GLN A 59 -2.30 -11.65 -12.36
C GLN A 59 -3.75 -11.81 -11.90
N ILE A 60 -4.17 -13.02 -11.52
CA ILE A 60 -5.52 -13.26 -10.98
C ILE A 60 -5.71 -12.44 -9.69
N CYS A 61 -4.73 -12.46 -8.78
CA CYS A 61 -4.75 -11.65 -7.57
C CYS A 61 -4.89 -10.16 -7.89
N LEU A 62 -4.15 -9.65 -8.89
CA LEU A 62 -4.24 -8.27 -9.34
C LEU A 62 -5.65 -7.91 -9.85
N VAL A 63 -6.26 -8.77 -10.67
CA VAL A 63 -7.63 -8.55 -11.17
C VAL A 63 -8.63 -8.49 -10.02
N LEU A 64 -8.53 -9.38 -9.05
CA LEU A 64 -9.38 -9.39 -7.86
C LEU A 64 -9.22 -8.09 -7.03
N PHE A 65 -8.01 -7.56 -6.90
CA PHE A 65 -7.78 -6.28 -6.24
C PHE A 65 -8.35 -5.08 -7.01
N ILE A 66 -8.31 -5.10 -8.34
CA ILE A 66 -8.98 -4.07 -9.16
C ILE A 66 -10.48 -4.10 -8.92
N ILE A 67 -11.09 -5.30 -8.91
CA ILE A 67 -12.53 -5.46 -8.67
C ILE A 67 -12.90 -4.94 -7.27
N GLU A 68 -12.13 -5.32 -6.24
CA GLU A 68 -12.31 -4.80 -4.88
C GLU A 68 -12.26 -3.26 -4.84
N LEU A 69 -11.25 -2.67 -5.49
CA LEU A 69 -11.10 -1.21 -5.53
C LEU A 69 -12.29 -0.54 -6.23
N LEU A 70 -12.77 -1.11 -7.33
CA LEU A 70 -13.94 -0.59 -8.05
C LEU A 70 -15.21 -0.69 -7.18
N ILE A 71 -15.39 -1.80 -6.47
CA ILE A 71 -16.50 -1.97 -5.53
C ILE A 71 -16.43 -0.90 -4.42
N LYS A 72 -15.24 -0.67 -3.84
CA LYS A 72 -15.02 0.40 -2.86
C LYS A 72 -15.29 1.79 -3.46
N LEU A 73 -14.84 2.05 -4.67
CA LEU A 73 -15.04 3.32 -5.37
C LEU A 73 -16.53 3.61 -5.57
N VAL A 74 -17.31 2.60 -6.00
CA VAL A 74 -18.75 2.73 -6.19
C VAL A 74 -19.49 2.83 -4.85
N ALA A 75 -19.07 2.09 -3.83
CA ALA A 75 -19.69 2.09 -2.50
C ALA A 75 -19.48 3.42 -1.75
N PHE A 76 -18.26 3.98 -1.79
CA PHE A 76 -17.90 5.21 -1.07
C PHE A 76 -18.05 6.49 -1.91
N ASN A 77 -18.11 6.39 -3.24
CA ASN A 77 -18.31 7.50 -4.18
C ASN A 77 -17.50 8.76 -3.80
N LYS A 78 -18.14 9.87 -3.37
CA LYS A 78 -17.45 11.12 -2.98
C LYS A 78 -16.71 11.04 -1.65
N ASP A 79 -17.10 10.12 -0.77
CA ASP A 79 -16.48 9.92 0.54
C ASP A 79 -15.23 9.00 0.44
N PHE A 80 -14.93 8.47 -0.75
CA PHE A 80 -13.80 7.59 -0.99
C PHE A 80 -12.46 8.28 -0.65
N PHE A 81 -12.29 9.53 -1.07
CA PHE A 81 -11.03 10.28 -0.89
C PHE A 81 -10.98 11.03 0.45
N GLY A 82 -12.13 11.37 1.01
CA GLY A 82 -12.21 12.01 2.30
C GLY A 82 -13.65 12.29 2.70
N GLU A 83 -13.89 12.23 4.00
CA GLU A 83 -15.20 12.49 4.59
C GLU A 83 -15.18 13.91 5.16
N LYS A 84 -16.25 14.67 4.91
CA LYS A 84 -16.46 15.95 5.60
C LYS A 84 -16.87 15.62 7.03
N ARG A 85 -16.06 16.03 8.00
CA ARG A 85 -16.37 15.88 9.41
C ARG A 85 -16.54 17.25 10.03
N THR A 86 -17.47 17.33 10.97
CA THR A 86 -17.77 18.55 11.69
C THR A 86 -17.11 18.46 13.06
N ASP A 87 -16.38 19.50 13.45
CA ASP A 87 -15.80 19.57 14.78
C ASP A 87 -16.89 19.72 15.84
N GLU A 88 -16.55 19.47 17.10
CA GLU A 88 -17.40 19.80 18.26
C GLU A 88 -17.81 21.28 18.28
N LYS A 89 -17.05 22.13 17.57
CA LYS A 89 -17.27 23.58 17.39
C LYS A 89 -18.17 23.95 16.19
N GLY A 90 -18.60 22.97 15.38
CA GLY A 90 -19.45 23.21 14.21
C GLY A 90 -18.69 23.50 12.90
N ASP A 91 -17.35 23.56 12.94
CA ASP A 91 -16.53 23.80 11.75
C ASP A 91 -16.43 22.54 10.88
N VAL A 92 -16.70 22.69 9.58
CA VAL A 92 -16.63 21.58 8.61
C VAL A 92 -15.20 21.45 8.09
N PHE A 93 -14.52 20.38 8.48
CA PHE A 93 -13.18 20.04 8.00
C PHE A 93 -13.19 18.80 7.10
N PHE A 94 -12.27 18.77 6.14
CA PHE A 94 -12.12 17.64 5.21
C PHE A 94 -11.09 16.65 5.74
N HIS A 95 -11.53 15.46 6.17
CA HIS A 95 -10.63 14.42 6.67
C HIS A 95 -10.32 13.40 5.56
N ILE A 96 -9.07 13.44 5.08
CA ILE A 96 -8.59 12.56 4.00
C ILE A 96 -8.50 11.11 4.49
N ASN A 97 -9.14 10.17 3.78
CA ASN A 97 -9.02 8.74 4.10
C ASN A 97 -7.73 8.15 3.50
N LYS A 98 -6.62 8.31 4.21
CA LYS A 98 -5.27 7.89 3.77
C LYS A 98 -5.18 6.41 3.39
N TRP A 99 -5.97 5.54 4.03
CA TRP A 99 -5.91 4.09 3.78
C TRP A 99 -6.52 3.70 2.43
N ASN A 100 -7.58 4.40 2.02
CA ASN A 100 -8.25 4.14 0.77
C ASN A 100 -7.46 4.70 -0.42
N ILE A 101 -6.80 5.84 -0.23
CA ILE A 101 -5.82 6.39 -1.18
C ILE A 101 -4.64 5.44 -1.34
N PHE A 102 -4.17 4.82 -0.25
CA PHE A 102 -3.10 3.83 -0.31
C PHE A 102 -3.51 2.59 -1.12
N ASP A 103 -4.73 2.07 -0.94
CA ASP A 103 -5.26 0.95 -1.74
C ASP A 103 -5.31 1.30 -3.24
N LEU A 104 -5.76 2.51 -3.56
CA LEU A 104 -5.75 3.05 -4.93
C LEU A 104 -4.32 3.14 -5.50
N LEU A 105 -3.36 3.65 -4.72
CA LEU A 105 -1.95 3.74 -5.14
C LEU A 105 -1.35 2.35 -5.40
N ILE A 106 -1.61 1.37 -4.54
CA ILE A 106 -1.14 -0.02 -4.73
C ILE A 106 -1.66 -0.58 -6.05
N VAL A 107 -2.96 -0.43 -6.33
CA VAL A 107 -3.57 -0.96 -7.55
C VAL A 107 -3.00 -0.26 -8.78
N LEU A 108 -2.83 1.07 -8.75
CA LEU A 108 -2.19 1.81 -9.84
C LEU A 108 -0.77 1.31 -10.11
N VAL A 109 0.07 1.25 -9.07
CA VAL A 109 1.44 0.75 -9.16
C VAL A 109 1.48 -0.67 -9.70
N SER A 110 0.53 -1.51 -9.29
CA SER A 110 0.40 -2.90 -9.76
C SER A 110 0.04 -2.97 -11.24
N ILE A 111 -0.88 -2.13 -11.72
CA ILE A 111 -1.24 -2.03 -13.14
C ILE A 111 -0.03 -1.56 -13.95
N PHE A 112 0.63 -0.47 -13.53
CA PHE A 112 1.81 0.05 -14.22
C PHE A 112 2.99 -0.93 -14.23
N GLY A 113 3.10 -1.79 -13.21
CA GLY A 113 4.16 -2.80 -13.13
C GLY A 113 3.83 -4.18 -13.71
N SER A 114 2.57 -4.42 -14.01
CA SER A 114 2.08 -5.64 -14.67
C SER A 114 1.96 -5.45 -16.17
N LEU A 115 1.53 -4.26 -16.63
CA LEU A 115 1.34 -3.99 -18.04
C LEU A 115 2.69 -3.91 -18.77
N PRO A 116 2.86 -4.64 -19.89
CA PRO A 116 3.96 -4.40 -20.82
C PRO A 116 3.80 -3.08 -21.60
N PHE A 117 2.94 -2.14 -21.17
CA PHE A 117 2.72 -0.86 -21.84
C PHE A 117 4.00 -0.01 -21.97
N PHE A 118 5.03 -0.27 -21.16
CA PHE A 118 6.37 0.31 -21.37
C PHE A 118 7.11 -0.24 -22.61
N SER A 119 6.66 -1.34 -23.21
CA SER A 119 7.10 -1.80 -24.55
C SER A 119 6.64 -0.86 -25.68
N VAL A 120 5.58 -0.07 -25.44
CA VAL A 120 5.10 0.97 -26.37
C VAL A 120 5.89 2.28 -26.21
N PHE A 121 6.43 2.59 -25.02
CA PHE A 121 7.48 3.61 -24.81
C PHE A 121 8.87 3.16 -25.29
N ARG A 122 8.86 2.48 -26.44
CA ARG A 122 9.98 2.04 -27.26
C ARG A 122 10.90 3.18 -27.73
N VAL A 123 10.59 4.43 -27.37
CA VAL A 123 11.36 5.65 -27.63
C VAL A 123 12.29 6.07 -26.45
N LEU A 124 12.08 5.59 -25.21
CA LEU A 124 12.97 5.87 -24.05
C LEU A 124 14.11 4.84 -23.88
N ARG A 125 14.50 4.18 -24.97
CA ARG A 125 14.91 2.76 -25.01
C ARG A 125 16.34 2.41 -24.58
N ILE A 126 17.30 3.34 -24.44
CA ILE A 126 18.72 2.92 -24.45
C ILE A 126 19.45 3.02 -23.10
N PHE A 127 19.13 3.97 -22.21
CA PHE A 127 19.92 4.16 -20.96
C PHE A 127 19.21 3.81 -19.65
N ARG A 128 17.90 3.54 -19.67
CA ARG A 128 17.06 3.51 -18.45
C ARG A 128 16.39 2.16 -18.17
N SER A 129 16.44 1.23 -19.12
CA SER A 129 15.64 0.00 -19.15
C SER A 129 15.96 -0.98 -18.02
N PHE A 130 17.23 -1.16 -17.62
CA PHE A 130 17.57 -2.13 -16.57
C PHE A 130 17.21 -1.65 -15.15
N LYS A 131 17.45 -0.38 -14.83
CA LYS A 131 17.10 0.20 -13.51
C LYS A 131 15.60 0.39 -13.35
N ILE A 132 14.90 0.86 -14.39
CA ILE A 132 13.44 1.05 -14.33
C ILE A 132 12.72 -0.30 -14.24
N VAL A 133 13.12 -1.31 -15.02
CA VAL A 133 12.46 -2.63 -14.96
C VAL A 133 12.68 -3.29 -13.60
N LYS A 134 13.87 -3.18 -13.01
CA LYS A 134 14.11 -3.64 -11.63
C LYS A 134 13.27 -2.86 -10.61
N ALA A 135 13.19 -1.53 -10.74
CA ALA A 135 12.36 -0.69 -9.86
C ALA A 135 10.87 -1.08 -9.94
N ILE A 136 10.35 -1.28 -11.16
CA ILE A 136 8.98 -1.72 -11.40
C ILE A 136 8.71 -3.10 -10.79
N LYS A 137 9.67 -4.03 -10.86
CA LYS A 137 9.55 -5.31 -10.17
C LYS A 137 9.54 -5.15 -8.65
N SER A 138 10.39 -4.29 -8.08
CA SER A 138 10.39 -4.03 -6.64
C SER A 138 9.10 -3.36 -6.14
N LEU A 139 8.42 -2.60 -6.99
CA LEU A 139 7.13 -2.01 -6.65
C LEU A 139 6.04 -3.06 -6.39
N ARG A 140 6.21 -4.31 -6.86
CA ARG A 140 5.31 -5.42 -6.49
C ARG A 140 5.34 -5.74 -4.99
N VAL A 141 6.45 -5.46 -4.31
CA VAL A 141 6.56 -5.62 -2.85
C VAL A 141 5.61 -4.65 -2.13
N VAL A 142 5.28 -3.50 -2.73
CA VAL A 142 4.31 -2.55 -2.14
C VAL A 142 2.93 -3.21 -1.98
N LYS A 143 2.58 -4.21 -2.81
CA LYS A 143 1.34 -4.98 -2.63
C LYS A 143 1.30 -5.73 -1.30
N THR A 144 2.44 -6.16 -0.74
CA THR A 144 2.47 -6.85 0.57
C THR A 144 2.08 -5.91 1.70
N LEU A 145 2.29 -4.59 1.54
CA LEU A 145 1.82 -3.57 2.48
C LEU A 145 0.29 -3.50 2.51
N LYS A 146 -0.42 -4.01 1.49
CA LYS A 146 -1.87 -4.16 1.54
C LYS A 146 -2.30 -5.05 2.71
N LEU A 147 -1.50 -6.01 3.17
CA LEU A 147 -1.81 -6.80 4.38
C LEU A 147 -2.00 -5.93 5.61
N VAL A 148 -1.16 -4.91 5.77
CA VAL A 148 -1.27 -3.93 6.87
C VAL A 148 -2.59 -3.18 6.78
N ASN A 149 -3.01 -2.86 5.55
CA ASN A 149 -4.31 -2.26 5.31
C ASN A 149 -5.45 -3.26 5.48
N SER A 150 -5.35 -4.52 5.11
CA SER A 150 -6.48 -5.45 5.24
C SER A 150 -6.73 -5.86 6.69
N LEU A 151 -5.70 -5.79 7.55
CA LEU A 151 -5.79 -6.13 8.96
C LEU A 151 -5.98 -4.89 9.84
N THR A 152 -7.19 -4.69 10.37
CA THR A 152 -7.49 -3.59 11.29
C THR A 152 -6.55 -3.56 12.50
N SER A 153 -6.17 -4.71 13.05
CA SER A 153 -5.18 -4.81 14.14
C SER A 153 -3.80 -4.29 13.72
N LEU A 154 -3.35 -4.58 12.49
CA LEU A 154 -2.09 -4.06 11.97
C LEU A 154 -2.18 -2.55 11.70
N ARG A 155 -3.30 -2.05 11.19
CA ARG A 155 -3.52 -0.60 11.02
C ARG A 155 -3.35 0.15 12.35
N VAL A 156 -3.89 -0.40 13.45
CA VAL A 156 -3.78 0.22 14.79
C VAL A 156 -2.32 0.21 15.26
N MET A 157 -1.62 -0.92 15.13
CA MET A 157 -0.21 -1.01 15.49
C MET A 157 0.65 -0.04 14.68
N VAL A 158 0.46 0.03 13.36
CA VAL A 158 1.21 0.95 12.50
C VAL A 158 0.92 2.40 12.85
N LYS A 159 -0.33 2.76 13.17
CA LYS A 159 -0.65 4.11 13.67
C LYS A 159 0.09 4.42 14.98
N ALA A 160 0.18 3.47 15.90
CA ALA A 160 0.91 3.65 17.15
C ALA A 160 2.41 3.87 16.91
N ILE A 161 3.01 3.08 16.01
CA ILE A 161 4.41 3.24 15.59
C ILE A 161 4.64 4.62 14.96
N ILE A 162 3.79 5.02 14.00
CA ILE A 162 3.89 6.33 13.35
C ILE A 162 3.73 7.46 14.36
N LYS A 163 2.88 7.31 15.38
CA LYS A 163 2.70 8.30 16.45
C LYS A 163 3.94 8.42 17.35
N ALA A 164 4.66 7.32 17.58
CA ALA A 164 5.90 7.30 18.35
C ALA A 164 7.12 7.83 17.57
N PHE A 165 7.07 7.74 16.23
CA PHE A 165 8.20 8.04 15.35
C PHE A 165 8.77 9.46 15.51
N PRO A 166 7.97 10.55 15.63
CA PRO A 166 8.50 11.90 15.83
C PRO A 166 9.38 12.01 17.07
N SER A 167 9.00 11.38 18.18
CA SER A 167 9.79 11.39 19.42
C SER A 167 11.14 10.70 19.22
N VAL A 168 11.14 9.55 18.54
CA VAL A 168 12.38 8.82 18.21
C VAL A 168 13.29 9.64 17.29
N LEU A 169 12.72 10.36 16.31
CA LEU A 169 13.47 11.24 15.42
C LEU A 169 14.22 12.34 16.18
N TRP A 170 13.60 12.97 17.17
CA TRP A 170 14.26 13.99 17.99
C TRP A 170 15.46 13.42 18.75
N THR A 171 15.31 12.25 19.38
CA THR A 171 16.41 11.56 20.07
C THR A 171 17.53 11.17 19.10
N PHE A 172 17.17 10.73 17.89
CA PHE A 172 18.14 10.40 16.84
C PHE A 172 18.95 11.62 16.39
N PHE A 173 18.33 12.79 16.22
CA PHE A 173 19.05 14.03 15.90
C PHE A 173 20.02 14.45 17.01
N LEU A 174 19.60 14.33 18.27
CA LEU A 174 20.48 14.61 19.41
C LEU A 174 21.73 13.72 19.38
N LEU A 175 21.53 12.42 19.13
CA LEU A 175 22.63 11.45 19.01
C LEU A 175 23.57 11.80 17.86
N LEU A 176 23.04 12.25 16.71
CA LEU A 176 23.84 12.69 15.57
C LEU A 176 24.71 13.90 15.89
N ILE A 177 24.16 14.91 16.58
CA ILE A 177 24.91 16.10 17.01
C ILE A 177 26.04 15.67 17.95
N PHE A 178 25.74 14.78 18.90
CA PHE A 178 26.74 14.25 19.82
C PHE A 178 27.86 13.54 19.08
N ALA A 179 27.53 12.59 18.19
CA ALA A 179 28.50 11.87 17.38
C ALA A 179 29.36 12.82 16.52
N TYR A 180 28.76 13.87 15.96
CA TYR A 180 29.46 14.88 15.16
C TYR A 180 30.50 15.66 15.98
N VAL A 181 30.15 16.11 17.19
CA VAL A 181 31.10 16.80 18.07
C VAL A 181 32.29 15.89 18.40
N TYR A 182 32.03 14.63 18.75
CA TYR A 182 33.10 13.66 19.04
C TYR A 182 33.97 13.37 17.81
N ALA A 183 33.39 13.33 16.62
CA ALA A 183 34.15 13.17 15.38
C ALA A 183 35.12 14.34 15.15
N ILE A 184 34.69 15.58 15.40
CA ILE A 184 35.58 16.76 15.31
C ILE A 184 36.69 16.68 16.35
N VAL A 185 36.35 16.38 17.60
CA VAL A 185 37.33 16.26 18.68
C VAL A 185 38.34 15.15 18.35
N GLY A 186 37.87 13.98 17.93
CA GLY A 186 38.73 12.88 17.51
C GLY A 186 39.65 13.27 16.36
N ASN A 187 39.13 13.95 15.33
CA ASN A 187 39.95 14.46 14.23
C ASN A 187 40.98 15.50 14.70
N SER A 188 40.63 16.36 15.66
CA SER A 188 41.57 17.35 16.19
C SER A 188 42.68 16.76 17.07
N LEU A 189 42.45 15.58 17.66
CA LEU A 189 43.39 14.92 18.56
C LEU A 189 44.28 13.90 17.85
N PHE A 190 43.77 13.23 16.83
CA PHE A 190 44.44 12.10 16.16
C PHE A 190 44.60 12.27 14.65
N GLY A 191 44.05 13.32 14.07
CA GLY A 191 44.13 13.65 12.63
C GLY A 191 45.23 14.65 12.31
#